data_AF-A0A2E2XIU7-F1
#
_entry.id   AF-A0A2E2XIU7-F1
#
_cell.length_a   1.000
_cell.length_b   1.000
_cell.length_c   1.000
_cell.angle_alpha   90.00
_cell.angle_beta   90.00
_cell.angle_gamma   90.00
#
_symmetry.space_group_name_H-M   'P 1'
#
loop_
_entity.id
_entity.type
_entity.pdbx_description
1 polymer ?
#
loop_
_entity_poly.entity_id
_entity_poly.type
_entity_poly.pdbx_seq_one_letter_code
_entity_poly.pdbx_strand_id
1 'polypeptide(L)'
;MQSFRFFREVTFWARWIQFVAIVHMLVAIVIYHREFLDVLGAGFFGAVTSLSQKVALWFFMIGMTLLILGWCLEEMIRVPKRVAYSVLLVVLLGLCLVPKSGFWLLSPPAIFLCLVAHRNEHDRAVKLSGC
;
A
#
# COMPACT_ATOMS: atom_id res chain seq x y z
N MET A 1 -27.01 8.49 -3.06
CA MET A 1 -25.87 9.41 -3.29
C MET A 1 -24.63 9.11 -2.43
N GLN A 2 -24.74 8.84 -1.11
CA GLN A 2 -23.55 8.60 -0.26
C GLN A 2 -22.68 7.40 -0.68
N SER A 3 -23.28 6.28 -1.09
CA SER A 3 -22.54 5.08 -1.53
C SER A 3 -21.68 5.31 -2.78
N PHE A 4 -22.18 6.09 -3.75
CA PHE A 4 -21.43 6.44 -4.96
C PHE A 4 -20.22 7.35 -4.68
N ARG A 5 -20.38 8.32 -3.75
CA ARG A 5 -19.28 9.20 -3.33
C ARG A 5 -18.21 8.44 -2.57
N PHE A 6 -18.59 7.55 -1.65
CA PHE A 6 -17.66 6.66 -0.96
C PHE A 6 -16.81 5.85 -1.96
N PHE A 7 -17.47 5.20 -2.92
CA PHE A 7 -16.79 4.33 -3.88
C PHE A 7 -15.77 5.13 -4.68
N ARG A 8 -16.17 6.29 -5.22
CA ARG A 8 -15.28 7.18 -5.97
C ARG A 8 -14.05 7.64 -5.15
N GLU A 9 -14.24 7.95 -3.87
CA GLU A 9 -13.14 8.41 -3.02
C GLU A 9 -12.17 7.26 -2.68
N VAL A 10 -12.67 6.08 -2.31
CA VAL A 10 -11.80 4.91 -2.04
C VAL A 10 -11.05 4.47 -3.30
N THR A 11 -11.74 4.41 -4.44
CA THR A 11 -11.12 4.08 -5.73
C THR A 11 -10.03 5.09 -6.13
N PHE A 12 -10.23 6.37 -5.85
CA PHE A 12 -9.19 7.38 -6.11
C PHE A 12 -7.90 7.08 -5.33
N TRP A 13 -8.02 6.83 -4.02
CA TRP A 13 -6.84 6.53 -3.19
C TRP A 13 -6.25 5.15 -3.49
N ALA A 14 -7.08 4.18 -3.87
CA ALA A 14 -6.61 2.89 -4.37
C ALA A 14 -5.72 3.07 -5.60
N ARG A 15 -6.17 3.85 -6.60
CA ARG A 15 -5.38 4.16 -7.80
C ARG A 15 -4.12 4.95 -7.50
N TRP A 16 -4.15 5.85 -6.53
CA TRP A 16 -2.95 6.53 -6.04
C TRP A 16 -1.92 5.53 -5.49
N ILE A 17 -2.35 4.58 -4.66
CA ILE A 17 -1.47 3.52 -4.13
C ILE A 17 -0.90 2.68 -5.28
N GLN A 18 -1.71 2.31 -6.26
CA GLN A 18 -1.27 1.57 -7.45
C GLN A 18 -0.23 2.37 -8.27
N PHE A 19 -0.44 3.68 -8.43
CA PHE A 19 0.54 4.55 -9.10
C PHE A 19 1.88 4.57 -8.37
N VAL A 20 1.86 4.80 -7.05
CA VAL A 20 3.08 4.78 -6.22
C VAL A 20 3.78 3.42 -6.29
N ALA A 21 3.00 2.33 -6.30
CA ALA A 21 3.50 0.97 -6.45
C ALA A 21 4.24 0.76 -7.78
N ILE A 22 3.62 1.16 -8.90
CA ILE A 22 4.23 1.07 -10.24
C ILE A 22 5.53 1.88 -10.28
N VAL A 23 5.53 3.11 -9.75
CA VAL A 23 6.75 3.94 -9.68
C VAL A 23 7.85 3.24 -8.87
N HIS A 24 7.54 2.61 -7.73
CA HIS A 24 8.54 1.87 -6.95
C HIS A 24 9.12 0.70 -7.72
N MET A 25 8.29 -0.06 -8.44
CA MET A 25 8.76 -1.18 -9.26
C MET A 25 9.62 -0.71 -10.44
N LEU A 26 9.23 0.38 -11.11
CA LEU A 26 10.00 0.98 -12.19
C LEU A 26 11.34 1.50 -11.70
N VAL A 27 11.37 2.19 -10.55
CA VAL A 27 12.60 2.64 -9.90
C VAL A 27 13.49 1.45 -9.58
N ALA A 28 12.92 0.36 -9.04
CA ALA A 28 13.68 -0.86 -8.77
C ALA A 28 14.33 -1.42 -10.05
N ILE A 29 13.55 -1.55 -11.14
CA ILE A 29 14.02 -2.11 -12.41
C ILE A 29 15.06 -1.20 -13.06
N VAL A 30 14.82 0.11 -13.15
CA VAL A 30 15.68 1.03 -13.91
C VAL A 30 17.00 1.28 -13.16
N ILE A 31 16.92 1.57 -11.86
CA ILE A 31 18.10 1.91 -11.05
C ILE A 31 18.92 0.67 -10.72
N TYR A 32 18.26 -0.44 -10.37
CA TYR A 32 18.92 -1.67 -9.92
C TYR A 32 18.86 -2.81 -10.95
N HIS A 33 18.84 -2.48 -12.25
CA HIS A 33 18.71 -3.48 -13.33
C HIS A 33 19.79 -4.57 -13.26
N ARG A 34 21.04 -4.21 -12.90
CA ARG A 34 22.15 -5.16 -12.82
C ARG A 34 21.94 -6.15 -11.70
N GLU A 35 21.53 -5.67 -10.54
CA GLU A 35 21.23 -6.48 -9.37
C GLU A 35 20.11 -7.49 -9.66
N PHE A 36 19.09 -7.12 -10.43
CA PHE A 36 18.05 -8.06 -10.87
C PHE A 36 18.58 -9.14 -11.79
N LEU A 37 19.40 -8.79 -12.79
CA LEU A 37 20.00 -9.77 -13.70
C LEU A 37 20.91 -10.74 -12.95
N ASP A 38 21.71 -10.24 -12.00
CA ASP A 38 22.59 -11.06 -11.18
C ASP A 38 21.80 -12.04 -10.29
N VAL A 39 20.72 -11.56 -9.64
CA VAL A 39 19.85 -12.41 -8.82
C VAL A 39 19.15 -13.46 -9.68
N LEU A 40 18.64 -13.08 -10.86
CA LEU A 40 17.98 -14.03 -11.76
C LEU A 40 18.95 -15.10 -12.28
N GLY A 41 20.19 -14.73 -12.57
CA GLY A 41 21.25 -15.66 -12.97
C GLY A 41 21.70 -16.60 -11.85
N ALA A 42 21.58 -16.17 -10.58
CA ALA A 42 21.94 -16.96 -9.41
C ALA A 42 20.84 -17.97 -8.96
N GLY A 43 19.65 -17.92 -9.57
CA GLY A 43 18.54 -18.82 -9.28
C GLY A 43 17.54 -18.27 -8.25
N PHE A 44 16.65 -19.12 -7.73
CA PHE A 44 15.53 -18.67 -6.88
C PHE A 44 15.85 -18.68 -5.37
N PHE A 45 16.68 -19.63 -4.92
CA PHE A 45 17.02 -19.79 -3.50
C PHE A 45 18.45 -19.31 -3.24
N GLY A 46 18.64 -18.44 -2.24
CA GLY A 46 19.96 -17.95 -1.84
C GLY A 46 20.62 -16.98 -2.83
N ALA A 47 19.91 -16.53 -3.86
CA ALA A 47 20.44 -15.66 -4.91
C ALA A 47 20.81 -14.24 -4.46
N VAL A 48 20.27 -13.80 -3.33
CA VAL A 48 20.46 -12.45 -2.80
C VAL A 48 21.59 -12.47 -1.77
N THR A 49 22.75 -11.98 -2.16
CA THR A 49 23.96 -12.06 -1.33
C THR A 49 24.46 -10.69 -0.89
N SER A 50 24.30 -9.66 -1.73
CA SER A 50 24.77 -8.30 -1.46
C SER A 50 23.70 -7.39 -0.86
N LEU A 51 24.13 -6.30 -0.21
CA LEU A 51 23.23 -5.28 0.32
C LEU A 51 22.44 -4.57 -0.79
N SER A 52 23.07 -4.28 -1.93
CA SER A 52 22.40 -3.63 -3.06
C SER A 52 21.27 -4.50 -3.63
N GLN A 53 21.49 -5.80 -3.80
CA GLN A 53 20.44 -6.73 -4.22
C GLN A 53 19.28 -6.80 -3.22
N LYS A 54 19.56 -6.77 -1.92
CA LYS A 54 18.51 -6.72 -0.87
C LYS A 54 17.66 -5.46 -0.99
N VAL A 55 18.28 -4.31 -1.22
CA VAL A 55 17.57 -3.04 -1.41
C VAL A 55 16.75 -3.04 -2.70
N ALA A 56 17.32 -3.53 -3.81
CA ALA A 56 16.62 -3.65 -5.09
C ALA A 56 15.32 -4.48 -4.96
N LEU A 57 15.42 -5.65 -4.34
CA LEU A 57 14.27 -6.52 -4.10
C LEU A 57 13.29 -5.93 -3.11
N TRP A 58 13.76 -5.25 -2.06
CA TRP A 58 12.89 -4.53 -1.13
C TRP A 58 12.02 -3.51 -1.86
N PHE A 59 12.60 -2.66 -2.72
CA PHE A 59 11.85 -1.67 -3.50
C PHE A 59 10.80 -2.33 -4.40
N PHE A 60 11.17 -3.42 -5.07
CA PHE A 60 10.26 -4.13 -5.97
C PHE A 60 9.13 -4.85 -5.22
N MET A 61 9.44 -5.59 -4.15
CA MET A 61 8.47 -6.35 -3.36
C MET A 61 7.48 -5.45 -2.63
N ILE A 62 7.95 -4.31 -2.10
CA ILE A 62 7.05 -3.30 -1.54
C ILE A 62 6.12 -2.76 -2.62
N GLY A 63 6.65 -2.42 -3.80
CA GLY A 63 5.83 -2.02 -4.94
C GLY A 63 4.75 -3.06 -5.28
N MET A 64 5.11 -4.33 -5.43
CA MET A 64 4.16 -5.40 -5.70
C MET A 64 3.09 -5.55 -4.60
N THR A 65 3.49 -5.45 -3.33
CA THR A 65 2.55 -5.53 -2.19
C THR A 65 1.56 -4.37 -2.19
N LEU A 66 2.03 -3.15 -2.49
CA LEU A 66 1.18 -1.97 -2.61
C LEU A 66 0.24 -2.06 -3.80
N LEU A 67 0.68 -2.64 -4.93
CA LEU A 67 -0.16 -2.86 -6.10
C LEU A 67 -1.34 -3.78 -5.76
N ILE A 68 -1.06 -4.90 -5.09
CA ILE A 68 -2.09 -5.85 -4.63
C ILE A 68 -3.04 -5.16 -3.65
N LEU A 69 -2.53 -4.39 -2.68
CA LEU A 69 -3.36 -3.63 -1.75
C LEU A 69 -4.28 -2.64 -2.50
N GLY A 70 -3.75 -1.96 -3.51
CA GLY A 70 -4.50 -1.04 -4.36
C GLY A 70 -5.64 -1.74 -5.10
N TRP A 71 -5.41 -2.91 -5.69
CA TRP A 71 -6.48 -3.70 -6.32
C TRP A 71 -7.53 -4.16 -5.32
N CYS A 72 -7.11 -4.68 -4.17
CA CYS A 72 -8.05 -5.08 -3.12
C CYS A 72 -8.93 -3.92 -2.66
N LEU A 73 -8.37 -2.72 -2.50
CA LEU A 73 -9.11 -1.53 -2.09
C LEU A 73 -10.10 -1.04 -3.15
N GLU A 74 -9.79 -1.21 -4.44
CA GLU A 74 -10.67 -0.81 -5.55
C GLU A 74 -11.96 -1.65 -5.58
N GLU A 75 -11.86 -2.93 -5.21
CA GLU A 75 -12.99 -3.87 -5.13
C GLU A 75 -13.76 -3.79 -3.79
N MET A 76 -13.26 -3.05 -2.79
CA MET A 76 -13.90 -2.97 -1.47
C MET A 76 -15.12 -2.06 -1.47
N ILE A 77 -16.30 -2.66 -1.25
CA ILE A 77 -17.56 -1.92 -0.98
C ILE A 77 -17.52 -1.21 0.38
N ARG A 78 -16.67 -1.68 1.30
CA ARG A 78 -16.48 -1.10 2.64
C ARG A 78 -15.06 -1.38 3.12
N VAL A 79 -14.39 -0.36 3.65
CA VAL A 79 -13.06 -0.51 4.27
C VAL A 79 -13.22 -0.94 5.75
N PRO A 80 -12.71 -2.10 6.17
CA PRO A 80 -12.69 -2.51 7.58
C PRO A 80 -11.68 -1.67 8.39
N LYS A 81 -12.00 -1.33 9.65
CA LYS A 81 -11.07 -0.61 10.54
C LYS A 81 -9.73 -1.30 10.71
N ARG A 82 -9.73 -2.64 10.79
CA ARG A 82 -8.51 -3.44 10.90
C ARG A 82 -7.55 -3.17 9.73
N VAL A 83 -8.08 -3.16 8.50
CA VAL A 83 -7.29 -2.85 7.30
C VAL A 83 -6.74 -1.43 7.36
N ALA A 84 -7.60 -0.44 7.66
CA ALA A 84 -7.18 0.96 7.72
C ALA A 84 -6.08 1.20 8.77
N TYR A 85 -6.24 0.67 9.99
CA TYR A 85 -5.24 0.81 11.05
C TYR A 85 -3.97 0.01 10.78
N SER A 86 -4.05 -1.17 10.17
CA SER A 86 -2.86 -1.93 9.77
C SER A 86 -2.04 -1.16 8.73
N VAL A 87 -2.69 -0.55 7.74
CA VAL A 87 -2.00 0.30 6.75
C VAL A 87 -1.39 1.52 7.44
N LEU A 88 -2.12 2.21 8.32
CA LEU A 88 -1.60 3.35 9.06
C LEU A 88 -0.41 2.98 9.95
N LEU A 89 -0.49 1.85 10.67
CA LEU A 89 0.59 1.36 11.53
C LEU A 89 1.86 1.11 10.72
N VAL A 90 1.75 0.44 9.56
CA VAL A 90 2.88 0.20 8.67
C VAL A 90 3.50 1.52 8.19
N VAL A 91 2.67 2.50 7.83
CA VAL A 91 3.18 3.83 7.42
C VAL A 91 3.90 4.53 8.56
N LEU A 92 3.35 4.53 9.76
CA LEU A 92 3.98 5.14 10.94
C LEU A 92 5.30 4.45 11.30
N LEU A 93 5.33 3.12 11.29
CA LEU A 93 6.57 2.36 11.50
C LEU A 93 7.60 2.69 10.42
N GLY A 94 7.19 2.76 9.16
CA GLY A 94 8.07 3.14 8.05
C GLY A 94 8.65 4.55 8.21
N LEU A 95 7.84 5.53 8.60
CA LEU A 95 8.28 6.90 8.86
C LEU A 95 9.24 7.00 10.05
N CYS A 96 9.00 6.23 11.13
CA CYS A 96 9.86 6.23 12.31
C CYS A 96 11.19 5.50 12.08
N LEU A 97 11.15 4.33 11.44
CA LEU A 97 12.32 3.47 11.25
C LEU A 97 13.18 3.92 10.07
N VAL A 98 12.55 4.44 9.01
CA VAL A 98 13.22 4.85 7.77
C VAL A 98 12.69 6.22 7.33
N PRO A 99 13.09 7.32 8.01
CA PRO A 99 12.51 8.65 7.77
C PRO A 99 12.78 9.21 6.37
N LYS A 100 13.91 8.83 5.75
CA LYS A 100 14.26 9.19 4.36
C LYS A 100 13.76 8.14 3.35
N SER A 101 12.49 7.77 3.44
CA SER A 101 11.85 6.76 2.57
C SER A 101 10.63 7.33 1.85
N GLY A 102 10.02 6.54 0.95
CA GLY A 102 8.78 6.89 0.26
C GLY A 102 7.50 6.78 1.11
N PHE A 103 7.58 6.37 2.39
CA PHE A 103 6.39 6.10 3.22
C PHE A 103 5.46 7.32 3.39
N TRP A 104 6.00 8.54 3.30
CA TRP A 104 5.21 9.78 3.28
C TRP A 104 4.18 9.85 2.15
N LEU A 105 4.41 9.19 1.01
CA LEU A 105 3.46 9.12 -0.11
C LEU A 105 2.24 8.25 0.19
N LEU A 106 2.34 7.37 1.20
CA LEU A 106 1.26 6.52 1.70
C LEU A 106 0.54 7.13 2.91
N SER A 107 1.05 8.21 3.50
CA SER A 107 0.40 8.86 4.65
C SER A 107 -0.99 9.42 4.30
N PRO A 108 -1.18 10.18 3.20
CA PRO A 108 -2.51 10.67 2.82
C PRO A 108 -3.54 9.56 2.62
N PRO A 109 -3.30 8.50 1.81
CA PRO A 109 -4.27 7.43 1.65
C PRO A 109 -4.51 6.66 2.97
N ALA A 110 -3.49 6.43 3.80
CA ALA A 110 -3.66 5.74 5.08
C ALA A 110 -4.59 6.49 6.04
N ILE A 111 -4.39 7.81 6.18
CA ILE A 111 -5.25 8.67 7.00
C ILE A 111 -6.69 8.66 6.45
N PHE A 112 -6.83 8.78 5.12
CA PHE A 112 -8.13 8.77 4.48
C PHE A 112 -8.90 7.45 4.71
N LEU A 113 -8.23 6.31 4.59
CA LEU A 113 -8.82 5.00 4.86
C LEU A 113 -9.33 4.90 6.31
N CYS A 114 -8.62 5.47 7.28
CA CYS A 114 -9.08 5.54 8.67
C CYS A 114 -10.35 6.38 8.81
N LEU A 115 -10.39 7.58 8.22
CA LEU A 115 -11.57 8.46 8.24
C LEU A 115 -12.81 7.75 7.66
N VAL A 116 -12.62 7.07 6.54
CA VAL A 116 -13.67 6.30 5.89
C VAL A 116 -14.11 5.10 6.74
N ALA A 117 -13.18 4.35 7.32
CA ALA A 117 -13.50 3.20 8.16
C ALA A 117 -14.30 3.61 9.41
N HIS A 118 -14.00 4.77 10.00
CA HIS A 118 -14.77 5.32 11.12
C HIS A 118 -16.20 5.67 10.74
N ARG A 119 -16.41 6.33 9.58
CA ARG A 119 -17.75 6.66 9.07
C ARG A 119 -18.60 5.41 8.86
N ASN A 120 -18.01 4.38 8.24
CA ASN A 120 -18.70 3.11 7.98
C ASN A 120 -19.22 2.44 9.27
N GLU A 121 -18.47 2.54 10.38
CA GLU A 121 -18.89 1.98 11.67
C GLU A 121 -19.97 2.79 12.36
N HIS A 122 -19.86 4.12 12.32
CA HIS A 122 -20.91 5.00 12.82
C HIS A 122 -22.25 4.70 12.13
N ASP A 123 -22.25 4.60 10.80
CA ASP A 123 -23.46 4.27 10.02
C ASP A 123 -24.02 2.88 10.34
N ARG A 124 -23.15 1.92 10.70
CA ARG A 124 -23.56 0.58 11.13
C ARG A 124 -24.22 0.61 12.50
N ALA A 125 -23.64 1.35 13.45
CA ALA A 125 -24.17 1.46 14.81
C ALA A 125 -25.56 2.12 14.81
N VAL A 126 -25.73 3.22 14.08
CA VAL A 126 -27.02 3.92 13.93
C VAL A 126 -28.10 3.01 13.34
N LYS A 127 -27.77 2.20 12.33
CA LYS A 127 -28.71 1.23 11.74
C LYS A 127 -29.13 0.13 12.71
N LEU A 128 -28.25 -0.28 13.63
CA LEU A 128 -28.54 -1.34 14.60
C LEU A 128 -29.31 -0.81 15.82
N SER A 129 -29.16 0.46 16.19
CA SER A 129 -29.86 1.08 17.32
C SER A 129 -31.25 1.64 16.99
N GLY A 130 -31.59 1.73 15.70
CA GLY A 130 -32.89 2.18 15.21
C GLY A 130 -33.89 1.05 14.92
N CYS A 131 -33.60 -0.18 15.37
CA CYS A 131 -34.46 -1.35 15.32
C CYS A 131 -34.97 -1.69 16.73
#